data_AF-A0A538HLZ4-F1
#
_entry.id   AF-A0A538HLZ4-F1
#
_cell.length_a   1.000
_cell.length_b   1.000
_cell.length_c   1.000
_cell.angle_alpha   90.00
_cell.angle_beta   90.00
_cell.angle_gamma   90.00
#
_symmetry.space_group_name_H-M   'P 1'
#
loop_
_entity.id
_entity.type
_entity.pdbx_description
1 polymer ?
#
loop_
_entity_poly.entity_id
_entity_poly.type
_entity_poly.pdbx_seq_one_letter_code
_entity_poly.pdbx_strand_id
1 'polypeptide(L)'
;MRPRFAGLFVVVALLAGCGHHAAAIAHVAPTALGRSFLVGLPGKPNSRYVRLVRREALAARAEAVDVRAVGGAAAATLAVSDPAAFLEHRLKRFLVRTLLARRQDAYLRVVDGRGRRVLEWSWSHEGPSGSLWIRPDVLECSPIQPIGIPVGATYSRCPA
;
A
#
# COMPACT_ATOMS: atom_id res chain seq x y z
N MET A 1 -17.24 -47.30 32.34
CA MET A 1 -18.35 -46.52 31.73
C MET A 1 -17.93 -45.05 31.67
N ARG A 2 -18.06 -44.44 30.49
CA ARG A 2 -17.96 -42.99 30.20
C ARG A 2 -19.17 -42.26 30.83
N PRO A 3 -19.12 -40.94 31.15
CA PRO A 3 -18.86 -39.88 30.17
C PRO A 3 -17.91 -38.75 30.59
N ARG A 4 -17.28 -38.18 29.55
CA ARG A 4 -16.53 -36.92 29.56
C ARG A 4 -17.50 -35.80 29.18
N PHE A 5 -17.65 -34.78 30.03
CA PHE A 5 -18.31 -33.53 29.66
C PHE A 5 -17.23 -32.52 29.24
N ALA A 6 -17.24 -32.17 27.96
CA ALA A 6 -16.46 -31.06 27.41
C ALA A 6 -17.29 -29.77 27.58
N GLY A 7 -16.91 -28.96 28.57
CA GLY A 7 -17.47 -27.62 28.78
C GLY A 7 -16.79 -26.59 27.88
N LEU A 8 -17.54 -26.13 26.90
CA LEU A 8 -17.20 -25.06 25.96
C LEU A 8 -17.17 -23.71 26.70
N PHE A 9 -15.99 -23.14 26.96
CA PHE A 9 -15.89 -21.76 27.46
C PHE A 9 -15.82 -20.79 26.27
N VAL A 10 -16.95 -20.16 25.97
CA VAL A 10 -17.02 -18.97 25.12
C VAL A 10 -16.80 -17.76 26.02
N VAL A 11 -15.65 -17.09 25.88
CA VAL A 11 -15.40 -15.79 26.50
C VAL A 11 -15.80 -14.71 25.50
N VAL A 12 -16.97 -14.12 25.71
CA VAL A 12 -17.38 -12.85 25.09
C VAL A 12 -16.81 -11.72 25.94
N ALA A 13 -15.83 -10.97 25.42
CA ALA A 13 -15.40 -9.71 26.02
C ALA A 13 -16.08 -8.55 25.28
N LEU A 14 -17.02 -7.90 25.97
CA LEU A 14 -17.68 -6.66 25.55
C LEU A 14 -16.82 -5.44 25.90
N LEU A 15 -16.99 -4.42 25.06
CA LEU A 15 -16.24 -3.17 24.93
C LEU A 15 -16.35 -2.24 26.15
N ALA A 16 -15.25 -1.55 26.47
CA ALA A 16 -15.26 -0.28 27.19
C ALA A 16 -14.13 0.64 26.68
N GLY A 17 -14.48 1.89 26.35
CA GLY A 17 -13.55 3.03 26.47
C GLY A 17 -12.99 3.68 25.19
N CYS A 18 -13.66 4.76 24.75
CA CYS A 18 -13.14 6.03 24.20
C CYS A 18 -11.84 6.06 23.36
N GLY A 19 -11.96 6.49 22.09
CA GLY A 19 -10.83 6.94 21.27
C GLY A 19 -10.82 6.42 19.82
N HIS A 20 -11.86 6.72 19.04
CA HIS A 20 -11.93 6.33 17.64
C HIS A 20 -11.03 7.25 16.79
N HIS A 21 -9.75 6.93 16.57
CA HIS A 21 -8.95 7.35 15.38
C HIS A 21 -7.64 6.56 15.19
N ALA A 22 -7.57 5.33 15.66
CA ALA A 22 -6.58 4.37 15.20
C ALA A 22 -7.32 3.10 14.80
N ALA A 23 -7.90 3.11 13.59
CA ALA A 23 -8.26 1.85 12.96
C ALA A 23 -6.96 1.04 12.91
N ALA A 24 -6.87 0.03 13.78
CA ALA A 24 -5.76 -0.89 13.80
C ALA A 24 -5.63 -1.44 12.37
N ILE A 25 -4.50 -1.14 11.72
CA ILE A 25 -4.18 -1.77 10.44
C ILE A 25 -4.06 -3.25 10.80
N ALA A 26 -5.08 -4.05 10.46
CA ALA A 26 -4.98 -5.48 10.62
C ALA A 26 -3.73 -5.89 9.85
N HIS A 27 -2.76 -6.52 10.53
CA HIS A 27 -1.52 -6.95 9.91
C HIS A 27 -1.86 -7.78 8.67
N VAL A 28 -1.71 -7.17 7.49
CA VAL A 28 -2.10 -7.79 6.23
C VAL A 28 -1.10 -8.90 5.97
N ALA A 29 -1.57 -10.14 5.95
CA ALA A 29 -0.72 -11.29 5.68
C ALA A 29 0.05 -11.08 4.36
N PRO A 30 1.39 -11.28 4.32
CA PRO A 30 2.22 -11.01 3.15
C PRO A 30 1.83 -11.80 1.88
N THR A 31 1.01 -12.84 2.03
CA THR A 31 0.71 -13.84 1.00
C THR A 31 -0.38 -13.44 0.01
N ALA A 32 -1.15 -12.36 0.25
CA ALA A 32 -2.12 -11.84 -0.71
C ALA A 32 -1.55 -10.77 -1.67
N LEU A 33 -0.26 -10.47 -1.54
CA LEU A 33 0.43 -9.43 -2.29
C LEU A 33 1.05 -10.01 -3.55
N GLY A 34 0.55 -9.58 -4.71
CA GLY A 34 1.00 -10.03 -6.03
C GLY A 34 2.51 -9.93 -6.19
N ARG A 35 3.07 -10.86 -6.98
CA ARG A 35 4.49 -10.99 -7.31
C ARG A 35 5.15 -9.62 -7.54
N SER A 36 5.94 -9.16 -6.55
CA SER A 36 6.81 -8.01 -6.75
C SER A 36 7.78 -8.34 -7.90
N PHE A 37 7.85 -7.47 -8.91
CA PHE A 37 8.71 -7.65 -10.09
C PHE A 37 10.21 -7.79 -9.76
N LEU A 38 10.62 -7.39 -8.54
CA LEU A 38 11.98 -7.54 -8.04
C LEU A 38 12.36 -8.98 -7.66
N VAL A 39 11.43 -9.95 -7.72
CA VAL A 39 11.76 -11.37 -7.50
C VAL A 39 12.63 -11.86 -8.66
N GLY A 40 13.94 -11.95 -8.43
CA GLY A 40 14.90 -12.49 -9.39
C GLY A 40 15.90 -11.50 -9.97
N LEU A 41 15.87 -10.21 -9.59
CA LEU A 41 16.89 -9.27 -10.04
C LEU A 41 18.23 -9.53 -9.33
N PRO A 42 19.33 -9.74 -10.08
CA PRO A 42 20.65 -9.93 -9.50
C PRO A 42 21.13 -8.63 -8.85
N GLY A 43 21.70 -8.73 -7.65
CA GLY A 43 22.34 -7.60 -6.99
C GLY A 43 22.23 -7.63 -5.48
N LYS A 44 23.01 -6.78 -4.82
CA LYS A 44 22.98 -6.64 -3.36
C LYS A 44 21.77 -5.80 -2.93
N PRO A 45 20.98 -6.23 -1.93
CA PRO A 45 19.91 -5.43 -1.36
C PRO A 45 20.40 -4.07 -0.87
N ASN A 46 19.68 -3.00 -1.22
CA ASN A 46 19.98 -1.65 -0.77
C ASN A 46 19.29 -1.36 0.58
N SER A 47 19.88 -1.83 1.67
CA SER A 47 19.32 -1.72 3.03
C SER A 47 19.10 -0.27 3.49
N ARG A 48 19.97 0.66 3.07
CA ARG A 48 19.81 2.10 3.37
C ARG A 48 18.52 2.64 2.74
N TYR A 49 18.24 2.29 1.50
CA TYR A 49 17.02 2.72 0.83
C TYR A 49 15.77 2.04 1.39
N VAL A 50 15.84 0.76 1.73
CA VAL A 50 14.73 0.06 2.40
C VAL A 50 14.38 0.77 3.72
N ARG A 51 15.38 1.16 4.53
CA ARG A 51 15.16 1.93 5.77
C ARG A 51 14.55 3.31 5.49
N LEU A 52 14.98 4.00 4.43
CA LEU A 52 14.39 5.27 4.00
C LEU A 52 12.90 5.08 3.70
N VAL A 53 12.54 4.13 2.84
CA VAL A 53 11.15 3.88 2.44
C VAL A 53 10.27 3.54 3.65
N ARG A 54 10.74 2.66 4.55
CA ARG A 54 9.99 2.32 5.77
C ARG A 54 9.77 3.53 6.68
N ARG A 55 10.78 4.39 6.85
CA ARG A 55 10.66 5.62 7.65
C ARG A 55 9.67 6.60 7.04
N GLU A 56 9.74 6.84 5.72
CA GLU A 56 8.82 7.76 5.05
C GLU A 56 7.39 7.20 4.97
N ALA A 57 7.22 5.88 4.91
CA ALA A 57 5.90 5.25 5.03
C ALA A 57 5.27 5.53 6.41
N LEU A 58 6.05 5.36 7.48
CA LEU A 58 5.60 5.68 8.84
C LEU A 58 5.24 7.17 8.98
N ALA A 59 6.06 8.07 8.44
CA ALA A 59 5.79 9.51 8.43
C ALA A 59 4.51 9.87 7.64
N ALA A 60 4.18 9.07 6.62
CA ALA A 60 2.95 9.16 5.86
C ALA A 60 1.76 8.39 6.51
N ARG A 61 1.91 7.94 7.76
CA ARG A 61 0.91 7.14 8.50
C ARG A 61 0.46 5.91 7.69
N ALA A 62 1.42 5.23 7.07
CA ALA A 62 1.23 3.99 6.33
C ALA A 62 2.14 2.89 6.89
N GLU A 63 1.70 1.63 6.82
CA GLU A 63 2.52 0.47 7.16
C GLU A 63 3.24 -0.04 5.90
N ALA A 64 4.56 -0.17 5.98
CA ALA A 64 5.37 -0.73 4.90
C ALA A 64 5.38 -2.27 4.95
N VAL A 65 4.43 -2.88 4.26
CA VAL A 65 4.18 -4.34 4.28
C VAL A 65 5.30 -5.11 3.57
N ASP A 66 5.67 -4.68 2.37
CA ASP A 66 6.83 -5.21 1.64
C ASP A 66 7.64 -4.05 1.06
N VAL A 67 8.96 -4.10 1.22
CA VAL A 67 9.88 -3.10 0.67
C VAL A 67 11.14 -3.81 0.21
N ARG A 68 11.44 -3.67 -1.07
CA ARG A 68 12.60 -4.28 -1.71
C ARG A 68 13.29 -3.24 -2.57
N ALA A 69 14.61 -3.28 -2.57
CA ALA A 69 15.42 -2.45 -3.44
C ALA A 69 16.74 -3.15 -3.75
N VAL A 70 17.05 -3.26 -5.03
CA VAL A 70 18.25 -3.93 -5.56
C VAL A 70 18.75 -3.09 -6.72
N GLY A 71 20.02 -2.69 -6.68
CA GLY A 71 20.59 -1.80 -7.70
C GLY A 71 19.79 -0.50 -7.88
N GLY A 72 19.35 -0.24 -9.11
CA GLY A 72 18.52 0.91 -9.49
C GLY A 72 17.01 0.71 -9.32
N ALA A 73 16.56 -0.50 -8.97
CA ALA A 73 15.16 -0.90 -8.92
C ALA A 73 14.59 -0.92 -7.49
N ALA A 74 13.31 -0.60 -7.34
CA ALA A 74 12.62 -0.58 -6.05
C ALA A 74 11.13 -0.94 -6.13
N ALA A 75 10.63 -1.67 -5.12
CA ALA A 75 9.22 -2.00 -4.96
C ALA A 75 8.79 -1.72 -3.52
N ALA A 76 7.62 -1.11 -3.36
CA ALA A 76 7.01 -0.87 -2.06
C ALA A 76 5.53 -1.24 -2.09
N THR A 77 5.09 -1.97 -1.07
CA THR A 77 3.68 -2.16 -0.74
C THR A 77 3.39 -1.45 0.58
N LEU A 78 2.40 -0.56 0.56
CA LEU A 78 1.95 0.20 1.72
C LEU A 78 0.51 -0.20 2.07
N ALA A 79 0.25 -0.49 3.34
CA ALA A 79 -1.09 -0.61 3.89
C ALA A 79 -1.50 0.70 4.57
N VAL A 80 -2.73 1.15 4.31
CA VAL A 80 -3.28 2.40 4.84
C VAL A 80 -4.68 2.18 5.38
N SER A 81 -5.00 2.86 6.49
CA SER A 81 -6.33 2.80 7.10
C SER A 81 -7.34 3.76 6.42
N ASP A 82 -6.85 4.82 5.79
CA ASP A 82 -7.63 5.92 5.21
C ASP A 82 -7.17 6.26 3.76
N PRO A 83 -7.54 5.43 2.77
CA PRO A 83 -7.04 5.52 1.40
C PRO A 83 -7.16 6.90 0.74
N ALA A 84 -8.31 7.56 0.85
CA ALA A 84 -8.56 8.86 0.22
C ALA A 84 -7.59 9.93 0.74
N ALA A 85 -7.57 10.15 2.06
CA ALA A 85 -6.66 11.09 2.71
C ALA A 85 -5.17 10.74 2.50
N PHE A 86 -4.84 9.45 2.34
CA PHE A 86 -3.47 9.05 2.04
C PHE A 86 -3.06 9.48 0.64
N LEU A 87 -3.88 9.17 -0.36
CA LEU A 87 -3.63 9.54 -1.75
C LEU A 87 -3.56 11.07 -1.88
N GLU A 88 -4.54 11.79 -1.35
CA GLU A 88 -4.68 13.24 -1.55
C GLU A 88 -3.55 14.04 -0.91
N HIS A 89 -3.19 13.73 0.33
CA HIS A 89 -2.32 14.61 1.12
C HIS A 89 -0.93 14.05 1.38
N ARG A 90 -0.75 12.72 1.36
CA ARG A 90 0.47 12.08 1.89
C ARG A 90 1.29 11.37 0.82
N LEU A 91 0.65 10.80 -0.20
CA LEU A 91 1.34 10.05 -1.24
C LEU A 91 2.36 10.91 -1.99
N LYS A 92 2.01 12.14 -2.37
CA LYS A 92 2.95 13.05 -3.06
C LYS A 92 4.22 13.27 -2.24
N ARG A 93 4.08 13.51 -0.94
CA ARG A 93 5.22 13.70 -0.03
C ARG A 93 6.08 12.44 0.06
N PHE A 94 5.45 11.28 0.21
CA PHE A 94 6.14 10.00 0.25
C PHE A 94 6.97 9.77 -1.03
N LEU A 95 6.38 9.98 -2.21
CA LEU A 95 7.07 9.82 -3.50
C LEU A 95 8.28 10.76 -3.63
N VAL A 96 8.12 12.03 -3.24
CA VAL A 96 9.20 13.03 -3.29
C VAL A 96 10.33 12.69 -2.31
N ARG A 97 10.01 12.28 -1.07
CA ARG A 97 11.01 11.98 -0.04
C ARG A 97 11.77 10.68 -0.30
N THR A 98 11.11 9.69 -0.90
CA THR A 98 11.75 8.41 -1.25
C THR A 98 12.44 8.45 -2.60
N LEU A 99 12.09 9.40 -3.48
CA LEU A 99 12.53 9.41 -4.88
C LEU A 99 12.16 8.11 -5.62
N LEU A 100 11.10 7.41 -5.18
CA LEU A 100 10.67 6.13 -5.77
C LEU A 100 10.37 6.28 -7.26
N ALA A 101 9.74 7.40 -7.66
CA ALA A 101 9.41 7.69 -9.04
C ALA A 101 10.62 8.01 -9.95
N ARG A 102 11.83 8.18 -9.38
CA ARG A 102 13.07 8.44 -10.13
C ARG A 102 13.95 7.20 -10.27
N ARG A 103 13.48 6.05 -9.81
CA ARG A 103 14.19 4.77 -9.95
C ARG A 103 14.06 4.26 -11.38
N GLN A 104 15.04 3.46 -11.81
CA GLN A 104 15.05 2.85 -13.15
C GLN A 104 13.82 1.97 -13.33
N ASP A 105 13.56 1.12 -12.33
CA ASP A 105 12.35 0.33 -12.24
C ASP A 105 11.69 0.56 -10.88
N ALA A 106 10.41 0.91 -10.90
CA ALA A 106 9.67 1.28 -9.71
C ALA A 106 8.32 0.56 -9.69
N TYR A 107 7.94 0.08 -8.51
CA TYR A 107 6.59 -0.38 -8.22
C TYR A 107 6.11 0.19 -6.90
N LEU A 108 4.88 0.67 -6.91
CA LEU A 108 4.15 1.07 -5.72
C LEU A 108 2.79 0.39 -5.72
N ARG A 109 2.50 -0.33 -4.65
CA ARG A 109 1.16 -0.81 -4.33
C ARG A 109 0.68 -0.18 -3.03
N VAL A 110 -0.55 0.30 -3.03
CA VAL A 110 -1.27 0.74 -1.83
C VAL A 110 -2.46 -0.19 -1.63
N VAL A 111 -2.64 -0.69 -0.42
CA VAL A 111 -3.80 -1.50 -0.02
C VAL A 111 -4.52 -0.88 1.17
N ASP A 112 -5.82 -1.11 1.28
CA ASP A 112 -6.62 -0.67 2.43
C ASP A 112 -6.43 -1.61 3.64
N GLY A 113 -7.05 -1.28 4.78
CA GLY A 113 -7.01 -2.11 5.99
C GLY A 113 -7.61 -3.52 5.85
N ARG A 114 -8.21 -3.86 4.70
CA ARG A 114 -8.68 -5.21 4.36
C ARG A 114 -7.77 -5.88 3.32
N GLY A 115 -6.62 -5.29 3.01
CA GLY A 115 -5.69 -5.76 1.99
C GLY A 115 -6.19 -5.56 0.54
N ARG A 116 -7.30 -4.84 0.32
CA ARG A 116 -7.82 -4.61 -1.03
C ARG A 116 -6.98 -3.56 -1.73
N ARG A 117 -6.70 -3.77 -3.01
CA ARG A 117 -5.92 -2.85 -3.83
C ARG A 117 -6.60 -1.49 -3.90
N VAL A 118 -5.84 -0.44 -3.63
CA VAL A 118 -6.24 0.98 -3.72
C VAL A 118 -5.55 1.64 -4.91
N LEU A 119 -4.24 1.47 -5.00
CA LEU A 119 -3.40 1.98 -6.08
C LEU A 119 -2.36 0.92 -6.42
N GLU A 120 -2.07 0.76 -7.69
CA GLU A 120 -0.95 -0.03 -8.19
C GLU A 120 -0.35 0.72 -9.36
N TRP A 121 0.93 1.05 -9.23
CA TRP A 121 1.69 1.81 -10.20
C TRP A 121 3.02 1.13 -10.45
N SER A 122 3.38 0.98 -11.72
CA SER A 122 4.69 0.48 -12.14
C SER A 122 5.27 1.35 -13.24
N TRP A 123 6.59 1.44 -13.26
CA TRP A 123 7.36 2.07 -14.33
C TRP A 123 8.67 1.32 -14.54
N SER A 124 9.08 1.19 -15.79
CA SER A 124 10.38 0.64 -16.17
C SER A 124 11.04 1.56 -17.19
N HIS A 125 12.35 1.76 -17.05
CA HIS A 125 13.14 2.56 -17.98
C HIS A 125 13.45 1.83 -19.29
N GLU A 126 13.44 0.49 -19.29
CA GLU A 126 13.82 -0.35 -20.44
C GLU A 126 12.67 -0.59 -21.44
N GLY A 127 11.46 -0.09 -21.16
CA GLY A 127 10.31 -0.24 -22.07
C GLY A 127 9.34 0.93 -22.03
N PRO A 128 8.48 1.10 -23.05
CA PRO A 128 7.49 2.19 -23.12
C PRO A 128 6.31 2.02 -22.14
N SER A 129 6.44 1.17 -21.13
CA SER A 129 5.30 0.56 -20.44
C SER A 129 5.34 0.86 -18.94
N GLY A 130 4.61 1.90 -18.55
CA GLY A 130 4.11 2.04 -17.19
C GLY A 130 2.74 1.39 -17.07
N SER A 131 2.37 0.95 -15.86
CA SER A 131 0.99 0.60 -15.55
C SER A 131 0.48 1.46 -14.41
N LEU A 132 -0.79 1.85 -14.50
CA LEU A 132 -1.47 2.55 -13.43
C LEU A 132 -2.88 1.97 -13.30
N TRP A 133 -3.19 1.54 -12.09
CA TRP A 133 -4.54 1.21 -11.67
C TRP A 133 -4.82 1.92 -10.36
N ILE A 134 -5.96 2.61 -10.30
CA ILE A 134 -6.45 3.26 -9.08
C ILE A 134 -7.91 2.84 -8.89
N ARG A 135 -8.29 2.56 -7.65
CA ARG A 135 -9.67 2.20 -7.32
C ARG A 135 -10.60 3.38 -7.65
N PRO A 136 -11.73 3.16 -8.37
CA PRO A 136 -12.53 4.27 -8.91
C PRO A 136 -13.07 5.28 -7.89
N ASP A 137 -13.37 4.84 -6.67
CA ASP A 137 -13.90 5.66 -5.56
C ASP A 137 -12.88 6.66 -5.00
N VAL A 138 -11.58 6.49 -5.30
CA VAL A 138 -10.50 7.36 -4.82
C VAL A 138 -9.56 7.83 -5.93
N LEU A 139 -10.00 7.70 -7.20
CA LEU A 139 -9.19 8.06 -8.37
C LEU A 139 -8.79 9.54 -8.35
N GLU A 140 -9.74 10.42 -8.06
CA GLU A 140 -9.53 11.87 -7.98
C GLU A 140 -8.67 12.32 -6.78
N CYS A 141 -8.40 11.43 -5.82
CA CYS A 141 -7.49 11.72 -4.70
C CYS A 141 -6.02 11.52 -5.09
N SER A 142 -5.71 10.81 -6.18
CA SER A 142 -4.34 10.41 -6.49
C SER A 142 -3.53 11.55 -7.12
N PRO A 143 -2.29 11.80 -6.66
CA PRO A 143 -1.36 12.71 -7.33
C PRO A 143 -0.76 12.09 -8.60
N ILE A 144 -0.98 10.79 -8.84
CA ILE A 144 -0.63 10.09 -10.08
C ILE A 144 -1.92 9.97 -10.89
N GLN A 145 -1.96 10.61 -12.05
CA GLN A 145 -3.14 10.58 -12.92
C GLN A 145 -2.91 9.67 -14.15
N PRO A 146 -3.95 8.96 -14.61
CA PRO A 146 -3.88 8.24 -15.88
C PRO A 146 -3.72 9.24 -17.04
N ILE A 147 -2.83 8.91 -17.98
CA ILE A 147 -2.72 9.66 -19.23
C ILE A 147 -3.89 9.24 -20.12
N GLY A 148 -4.63 10.20 -20.67
CA GLY A 148 -5.71 9.93 -21.63
C GLY A 148 -7.04 9.56 -20.99
N ILE A 149 -7.50 10.33 -19.99
CA ILE A 149 -8.86 10.18 -19.44
C ILE A 149 -9.86 10.25 -20.61
N PRO A 150 -10.73 9.22 -20.81
CA PRO A 150 -11.71 9.23 -21.88
C PRO A 150 -12.61 10.45 -21.78
N VAL A 151 -12.86 11.13 -22.90
CA VAL A 151 -13.81 12.25 -22.97
C VAL A 151 -15.18 11.74 -22.50
N GLY A 152 -15.74 12.37 -21.46
CA GLY A 152 -17.02 11.98 -20.85
C GLY A 152 -16.92 11.02 -19.67
N ALA A 153 -15.72 10.58 -19.26
CA ALA A 153 -15.55 9.86 -18.00
C ALA A 153 -15.92 10.77 -16.81
N THR A 154 -16.82 10.31 -15.95
CA THR A 154 -17.14 10.96 -14.69
C THR A 154 -16.63 10.11 -13.54
N TYR A 155 -15.81 10.70 -12.68
CA TYR A 155 -15.31 10.06 -11.47
C TYR A 155 -15.96 10.69 -10.25
N SER A 156 -16.09 9.90 -9.19
CA SER A 156 -16.50 10.44 -7.90
C SER A 156 -15.44 11.42 -7.43
N ARG A 157 -15.86 12.57 -6.89
CA ARG A 157 -14.93 13.48 -6.21
C ARG A 157 -14.22 12.73 -5.08
N CYS A 158 -13.00 13.17 -4.77
CA CYS A 158 -12.30 12.65 -3.60
C CYS A 158 -13.19 12.85 -2.35
N PRO A 159 -13.51 11.79 -1.60
CA PRO A 159 -14.32 11.91 -0.40
C PRO A 159 -13.52 12.67 0.69
N ALA A 160 -14.19 13.65 1.31
CA ALA A 160 -13.64 14.46 2.39
C ALA A 160 -13.43 13.66 3.69
#